data_AF-A0A8T4CU21-F1
#
_entry.id   AF-A0A8T4CU21-F1
#
_cell.length_a   1.000
_cell.length_b   1.000
_cell.length_c   1.000
_cell.angle_alpha   90.00
_cell.angle_beta   90.00
_cell.angle_gamma   90.00
#
_symmetry.space_group_name_H-M   'P 1'
#
loop_
_entity.id
_entity.type
_entity.pdbx_description
1 polymer ?
#
loop_
_entity_poly.entity_id
_entity_poly.type
_entity_poly.pdbx_seq_one_letter_code
_entity_poly.pdbx_strand_id
1 'polypeptide(L)'
;MQNYVIGDIQGCFDEFMALLSLIEFKSNLDKVYLVGDLVNRGPRSLDVLRFVYENRMSIQLVLGNHDLHLLACWAGVAITKPQDTITDILEAADVDVLMHWLRTQPLLMELPNHIIVHAGISPSLSLMQNSQLAEFCSQKLASDNFVWWLSNMYGNTPLSWSEDLTELERFRFGINSFTRMRMLAGSGLDLRFKGTIESAPAHLRPWFVENIEGSKVVIFGHWSALGLFFNEKVIALDTGCIWGGQLTAICLENNRLFQCPAQSGVGVVAE
;
A
#
# COMPACT_ATOMS: atom_id res chain seq x y z
N MET A 1 -3.79 -8.90 23.66
CA MET A 1 -4.08 -8.18 22.42
C MET A 1 -2.80 -7.51 22.00
N GLN A 2 -2.27 -7.92 20.86
CA GLN A 2 -1.17 -7.27 20.17
C GLN A 2 -1.68 -6.75 18.82
N ASN A 3 -1.06 -5.67 18.35
CA ASN A 3 -1.35 -5.05 17.08
C ASN A 3 -0.12 -5.19 16.18
N TYR A 4 -0.29 -5.82 15.02
CA TYR A 4 0.78 -6.06 14.07
C TYR A 4 0.55 -5.28 12.79
N VAL A 5 1.62 -4.75 12.19
CA VAL A 5 1.58 -4.22 10.83
C VAL A 5 2.47 -5.06 9.93
N ILE A 6 1.99 -5.44 8.76
CA ILE A 6 2.69 -6.30 7.80
C ILE A 6 2.88 -5.55 6.49
N GLY A 7 4.08 -5.68 5.91
CA GLY A 7 4.48 -5.14 4.62
C GLY A 7 3.77 -5.77 3.41
N ASP A 8 4.21 -5.38 2.21
CA ASP A 8 3.67 -5.82 0.92
C ASP A 8 3.71 -7.35 0.77
N ILE A 9 2.53 -7.96 0.56
CA ILE A 9 2.37 -9.42 0.45
C ILE A 9 2.51 -9.87 -1.01
N GLN A 10 1.90 -9.14 -1.95
CA GLN A 10 1.97 -9.38 -3.39
C GLN A 10 1.80 -10.86 -3.79
N GLY A 11 0.76 -11.51 -3.27
CA GLY A 11 0.44 -12.90 -3.58
C GLY A 11 1.37 -13.96 -2.96
N CYS A 12 2.30 -13.59 -2.07
CA CYS A 12 3.14 -14.51 -1.29
C CYS A 12 2.34 -15.12 -0.11
N PHE A 13 1.33 -15.94 -0.43
CA PHE A 13 0.41 -16.49 0.55
C PHE A 13 1.08 -17.40 1.57
N ASP A 14 2.05 -18.23 1.15
CA ASP A 14 2.70 -19.19 2.05
C ASP A 14 3.59 -18.47 3.07
N GLU A 15 4.31 -17.42 2.65
CA GLU A 15 5.06 -16.53 3.52
C GLU A 15 4.14 -15.75 4.47
N PHE A 16 2.98 -15.30 3.99
CA PHE A 16 2.00 -14.64 4.84
C PHE A 16 1.49 -15.56 5.95
N MET A 17 1.11 -16.80 5.62
CA MET A 17 0.69 -17.79 6.61
C MET A 17 1.81 -18.17 7.58
N ALA A 18 3.05 -18.32 7.08
CA ALA A 18 4.21 -18.60 7.92
C ALA A 18 4.51 -17.44 8.88
N LEU A 19 4.37 -16.19 8.42
CA LEU A 19 4.54 -15.00 9.27
C LEU A 19 3.45 -14.89 10.33
N LEU A 20 2.18 -15.16 9.98
CA LEU A 20 1.08 -15.21 10.95
C LEU A 20 1.31 -16.30 12.02
N SER A 21 1.86 -17.45 11.62
CA SER A 21 2.28 -18.49 12.56
C SER A 21 3.44 -18.04 13.44
N LEU A 22 4.43 -17.34 12.88
CA LEU A 22 5.61 -16.85 13.61
C LEU A 22 5.25 -15.82 14.69
N ILE A 23 4.25 -14.97 14.43
CA ILE A 23 3.74 -14.01 15.42
C ILE A 23 2.70 -14.62 16.37
N GLU A 24 2.39 -15.92 16.22
CA GLU A 24 1.36 -16.63 16.98
C GLU A 24 -0.01 -15.93 16.93
N PHE A 25 -0.40 -15.43 15.75
CA PHE A 25 -1.59 -14.59 15.57
C PHE A 25 -2.87 -15.28 16.03
N LYS A 26 -3.64 -14.60 16.90
CA LYS A 26 -4.95 -15.06 17.37
C LYS A 26 -6.04 -14.11 16.91
N SER A 27 -6.81 -14.50 15.89
CA SER A 27 -7.84 -13.65 15.27
C SER A 27 -8.95 -13.18 16.21
N ASN A 28 -9.16 -13.86 17.35
CA ASN A 28 -10.13 -13.46 18.37
C ASN A 28 -9.57 -12.46 19.41
N LEU A 29 -8.27 -12.18 19.41
CA LEU A 29 -7.59 -11.35 20.41
C LEU A 29 -6.75 -10.23 19.80
N ASP A 30 -6.09 -10.49 18.68
CA ASP A 30 -5.08 -9.62 18.09
C ASP A 30 -5.62 -8.93 16.83
N LYS A 31 -4.91 -7.89 16.40
CA LYS A 31 -5.19 -7.19 15.14
C LYS A 31 -3.98 -7.23 14.23
N VAL A 32 -4.23 -7.38 12.95
CA VAL A 32 -3.24 -7.24 11.88
C VAL A 32 -3.69 -6.11 10.97
N TYR A 33 -2.75 -5.25 10.62
CA TYR A 33 -2.92 -4.18 9.66
C TYR A 33 -1.99 -4.41 8.48
N LEU A 34 -2.52 -4.38 7.27
CA LEU A 34 -1.74 -4.59 6.03
C LEU A 34 -1.52 -3.24 5.35
N VAL A 35 -0.29 -3.00 4.86
CA VAL A 35 0.08 -1.76 4.16
C VAL A 35 -0.39 -1.72 2.70
N GLY A 36 -1.21 -2.67 2.27
CA GLY A 36 -1.67 -2.79 0.87
C GLY A 36 -0.76 -3.69 0.03
N ASP A 37 -1.01 -3.67 -1.28
CA ASP A 37 -0.37 -4.56 -2.25
C ASP A 37 -0.49 -6.03 -1.82
N LEU A 38 -1.74 -6.46 -1.65
CA LEU A 38 -2.06 -7.84 -1.29
C LEU A 38 -1.81 -8.81 -2.46
N VAL A 39 -2.01 -8.30 -3.67
CA VAL A 39 -2.13 -9.07 -4.90
C VAL A 39 -1.05 -8.69 -5.90
N ASN A 40 -1.04 -9.45 -7.00
CA ASN A 40 -0.20 -9.25 -8.18
C ASN A 40 1.26 -9.67 -7.97
N ARG A 41 1.97 -9.98 -9.06
CA ARG A 41 3.32 -10.58 -9.14
C ARG A 41 3.45 -12.00 -8.56
N GLY A 42 3.00 -12.24 -7.34
CA GLY A 42 3.07 -13.55 -6.70
C GLY A 42 1.99 -14.52 -7.15
N PRO A 43 2.22 -15.83 -6.95
CA PRO A 43 1.41 -16.87 -7.55
C PRO A 43 0.04 -17.06 -6.89
N ARG A 44 -0.15 -16.61 -5.64
CA ARG A 44 -1.32 -16.97 -4.83
C ARG A 44 -2.15 -15.76 -4.39
N SER A 45 -2.30 -14.79 -5.29
CA SER A 45 -3.04 -13.53 -5.02
C SER A 45 -4.50 -13.77 -4.60
N LEU A 46 -5.20 -14.73 -5.20
CA LEU A 46 -6.59 -15.06 -4.83
C LEU A 46 -6.70 -15.62 -3.41
N ASP A 47 -5.75 -16.46 -3.00
CA ASP A 47 -5.72 -17.04 -1.65
C ASP A 47 -5.51 -15.95 -0.59
N VAL A 48 -4.59 -15.01 -0.83
CA VAL A 48 -4.39 -13.84 0.04
C VAL A 48 -5.70 -13.07 0.19
N LEU A 49 -6.34 -12.72 -0.93
CA LEU A 49 -7.54 -11.89 -0.91
C LEU A 49 -8.71 -12.57 -0.18
N ARG A 50 -8.94 -13.88 -0.41
CA ARG A 50 -9.97 -14.65 0.29
C ARG A 50 -9.68 -14.76 1.79
N PHE A 51 -8.45 -15.07 2.16
CA PHE A 51 -8.08 -15.19 3.57
C PHE A 51 -8.27 -13.87 4.33
N VAL A 52 -7.83 -12.75 3.74
CA VAL A 52 -8.03 -11.42 4.34
C VAL A 52 -9.52 -11.09 4.42
N TYR A 53 -10.30 -11.38 3.37
CA TYR A 53 -11.75 -11.20 3.40
C TYR A 53 -12.41 -12.02 4.52
N GLU A 54 -12.09 -13.31 4.65
CA GLU A 54 -12.64 -14.18 5.70
C GLU A 54 -12.30 -13.69 7.12
N ASN A 55 -11.10 -13.12 7.30
CA ASN A 55 -10.59 -12.65 8.58
C ASN A 55 -10.73 -11.12 8.76
N ARG A 56 -11.54 -10.43 7.94
CA ARG A 56 -11.67 -8.97 7.89
C ARG A 56 -12.08 -8.28 9.21
N MET A 57 -12.54 -9.04 10.19
CA MET A 57 -12.84 -8.54 11.54
C MET A 57 -11.58 -8.30 12.39
N SER A 58 -10.49 -9.01 12.11
CA SER A 58 -9.22 -8.91 12.83
C SER A 58 -8.06 -8.48 11.94
N ILE A 59 -8.20 -8.61 10.62
CA ILE A 59 -7.26 -8.14 9.62
C ILE A 59 -7.87 -6.96 8.88
N GLN A 60 -7.23 -5.80 8.97
CA GLN A 60 -7.60 -4.57 8.27
C GLN A 60 -6.47 -4.15 7.34
N LEU A 61 -6.76 -3.31 6.35
CA LEU A 61 -5.78 -2.89 5.36
C LEU A 61 -5.99 -1.46 4.90
N VAL A 62 -4.94 -0.92 4.28
CA VAL A 62 -5.04 0.19 3.34
C VAL A 62 -4.83 -0.30 1.90
N LEU A 63 -5.31 0.45 0.91
CA LEU A 63 -5.15 0.10 -0.50
C LEU A 63 -3.77 0.49 -1.04
N GLY A 64 -3.12 -0.44 -1.74
CA GLY A 64 -1.91 -0.22 -2.51
C GLY A 64 -2.14 -0.04 -4.01
N ASN A 65 -1.07 0.24 -4.77
CA ASN A 65 -1.22 0.48 -6.21
C ASN A 65 -1.59 -0.78 -7.00
N HIS A 66 -1.12 -1.96 -6.59
CA HIS A 66 -1.47 -3.21 -7.24
C HIS A 66 -2.93 -3.60 -6.93
N ASP A 67 -3.43 -3.26 -5.73
CA ASP A 67 -4.85 -3.45 -5.38
C ASP A 67 -5.75 -2.54 -6.24
N LEU A 68 -5.38 -1.27 -6.41
CA LEU A 68 -6.10 -0.34 -7.30
C LEU A 68 -6.06 -0.81 -8.76
N HIS A 69 -4.92 -1.34 -9.22
CA HIS A 69 -4.80 -1.89 -10.57
C HIS A 69 -5.74 -3.07 -10.80
N LEU A 70 -5.85 -3.99 -9.82
CA LEU A 70 -6.81 -5.08 -9.85
C LEU A 70 -8.25 -4.56 -9.97
N LEU A 71 -8.63 -3.58 -9.14
CA LEU A 71 -9.97 -2.96 -9.20
C LEU A 71 -10.25 -2.34 -10.59
N ALA A 72 -9.26 -1.68 -11.20
CA ALA A 72 -9.40 -1.10 -12.53
C ALA A 72 -9.53 -2.16 -13.64
N CYS A 73 -8.82 -3.28 -13.53
CA CYS A 73 -8.97 -4.42 -14.45
C CYS A 73 -10.34 -5.07 -14.33
N TRP A 74 -10.82 -5.32 -13.10
CA TRP A 74 -12.17 -5.85 -12.85
C TRP A 74 -13.26 -4.90 -13.40
N ALA A 75 -13.10 -3.60 -13.21
CA ALA A 75 -14.02 -2.59 -13.73
C ALA A 75 -13.96 -2.40 -15.26
N GLY A 76 -13.05 -3.08 -15.97
CA GLY A 76 -12.89 -2.99 -17.42
C GLY A 76 -12.28 -1.68 -17.92
N VAL A 77 -11.64 -0.91 -17.03
CA VAL A 77 -11.01 0.40 -17.37
C VAL A 77 -9.49 0.33 -17.45
N ALA A 78 -8.92 -0.85 -17.19
CA ALA A 78 -7.52 -1.17 -17.42
C ALA A 78 -7.38 -2.59 -17.97
N ILE A 79 -6.28 -2.85 -18.66
CA ILE A 79 -5.96 -4.16 -19.24
C ILE A 79 -4.84 -4.79 -18.40
N THR A 80 -4.92 -6.10 -18.18
CA THR A 80 -3.86 -6.87 -17.53
C THR A 80 -2.58 -6.86 -18.38
N LYS A 81 -1.44 -6.88 -17.70
CA LYS A 81 -0.11 -6.93 -18.31
C LYS A 81 0.44 -8.35 -18.26
N PRO A 82 1.40 -8.71 -19.12
CA PRO A 82 1.97 -10.07 -19.17
C PRO A 82 2.56 -10.57 -17.83
N GLN A 83 2.99 -9.64 -16.99
CA GLN A 83 3.62 -9.88 -15.70
C GLN A 83 2.64 -9.88 -14.52
N ASP A 84 1.34 -9.66 -14.79
CA ASP A 84 0.33 -9.67 -13.74
C ASP A 84 -0.11 -11.09 -13.41
N THR A 85 -0.36 -11.36 -12.14
CA THR A 85 -0.81 -12.68 -11.63
C THR A 85 -2.19 -12.61 -10.98
N ILE A 86 -3.08 -11.81 -11.58
CA ILE A 86 -4.42 -11.53 -11.05
C ILE A 86 -5.55 -12.20 -11.83
N THR A 87 -5.25 -12.94 -12.90
CA THR A 87 -6.25 -13.62 -13.73
C THR A 87 -7.15 -14.54 -12.91
N ASP A 88 -6.57 -15.34 -12.02
CA ASP A 88 -7.33 -16.25 -11.16
C ASP A 88 -8.36 -15.50 -10.29
N ILE A 89 -8.08 -14.25 -9.90
CA ILE A 89 -9.05 -13.41 -9.19
C ILE A 89 -10.16 -12.95 -10.11
N LEU A 90 -9.82 -12.46 -11.30
CA LEU A 90 -10.78 -11.93 -12.27
C LEU A 90 -11.74 -13.01 -12.79
N GLU A 91 -11.30 -14.27 -12.82
CA GLU A 91 -12.10 -15.42 -13.25
C GLU A 91 -12.83 -16.12 -12.08
N ALA A 92 -12.58 -15.70 -10.83
CA ALA A 92 -13.16 -16.33 -9.65
C ALA A 92 -14.68 -16.10 -9.56
N ALA A 93 -15.42 -17.12 -9.14
CA ALA A 93 -16.88 -17.04 -8.99
C ALA A 93 -17.34 -16.00 -7.94
N ASP A 94 -16.48 -15.67 -6.97
CA ASP A 94 -16.70 -14.70 -5.89
C ASP A 94 -16.04 -13.33 -6.15
N VAL A 95 -15.56 -13.08 -7.38
CA VAL A 95 -14.84 -11.84 -7.74
C VAL A 95 -15.62 -10.58 -7.35
N ASP A 96 -16.92 -10.50 -7.65
CA ASP A 96 -17.70 -9.30 -7.35
C ASP A 96 -17.82 -9.05 -5.84
N VAL A 97 -17.95 -10.11 -5.04
CA VAL A 97 -17.99 -9.99 -3.58
C VAL A 97 -16.66 -9.43 -3.05
N LEU A 98 -15.54 -9.97 -3.55
CA LEU A 98 -14.21 -9.55 -3.15
C LEU A 98 -13.92 -8.11 -3.61
N MET A 99 -14.26 -7.75 -4.85
CA MET A 99 -13.98 -6.43 -5.41
C MET A 99 -14.85 -5.34 -4.80
N HIS A 100 -16.13 -5.62 -4.55
CA HIS A 100 -17.00 -4.69 -3.84
C HIS A 100 -16.57 -4.45 -2.39
N TRP A 101 -15.95 -5.42 -1.73
CA TRP A 101 -15.33 -5.21 -0.42
C TRP A 101 -13.98 -4.48 -0.53
N LEU A 102 -13.12 -4.86 -1.48
CA LEU A 102 -11.79 -4.28 -1.61
C LEU A 102 -11.87 -2.77 -1.91
N ARG A 103 -12.77 -2.35 -2.80
CA ARG A 103 -12.92 -0.92 -3.15
C ARG A 103 -13.38 -0.02 -1.99
N THR A 104 -13.90 -0.59 -0.90
CA THR A 104 -14.34 0.17 0.28
C THR A 104 -13.25 0.30 1.34
N GLN A 105 -12.07 -0.27 1.10
CA GLN A 105 -10.95 -0.16 2.05
C GLN A 105 -10.33 1.24 1.98
N PRO A 106 -9.80 1.76 3.10
CA PRO A 106 -9.23 3.10 3.14
C PRO A 106 -7.88 3.19 2.41
N LEU A 107 -7.48 4.39 2.01
CA LEU A 107 -6.11 4.68 1.54
C LEU A 107 -5.14 5.02 2.68
N LEU A 108 -5.68 5.43 3.83
CA LEU A 108 -4.93 5.81 5.02
C LEU A 108 -5.72 5.37 6.25
N MET A 109 -5.03 4.78 7.22
CA MET A 109 -5.62 4.40 8.50
C MET A 109 -4.89 5.10 9.65
N GLU A 110 -5.66 5.75 10.51
CA GLU A 110 -5.14 6.39 11.72
C GLU A 110 -5.35 5.51 12.95
N LEU A 111 -4.25 5.20 13.63
CA LEU A 111 -4.22 4.63 14.97
C LEU A 111 -3.83 5.72 15.99
N PRO A 112 -3.91 5.47 17.31
CA PRO A 112 -3.58 6.49 18.32
C PRO A 112 -2.18 7.10 18.15
N ASN A 113 -1.16 6.26 17.90
CA ASN A 113 0.24 6.68 17.79
C ASN A 113 0.86 6.43 16.40
N HIS A 114 0.09 5.87 15.46
CA HIS A 114 0.58 5.43 14.16
C HIS A 114 -0.36 5.84 13.03
N ILE A 115 0.20 6.01 11.84
CA ILE A 115 -0.53 6.13 10.58
C ILE A 115 -0.07 4.98 9.70
N ILE A 116 -1.01 4.29 9.07
CA ILE A 116 -0.72 3.24 8.10
C ILE A 116 -1.16 3.75 6.74
N VAL A 117 -0.26 3.68 5.76
CA VAL A 117 -0.47 4.13 4.38
C VAL A 117 0.41 3.30 3.46
N HIS A 118 0.02 3.08 2.20
CA HIS A 118 0.80 2.21 1.33
C HIS A 118 2.17 2.79 0.96
N ALA A 119 2.23 4.02 0.44
CA ALA A 119 3.47 4.66 0.00
C ALA A 119 3.94 5.78 0.95
N GLY A 120 3.06 6.71 1.31
CA GLY A 120 3.39 7.80 2.22
C GLY A 120 2.35 8.91 2.24
N ILE A 121 2.59 9.92 3.07
CA ILE A 121 1.76 11.13 3.17
C ILE A 121 2.53 12.33 2.62
N SER A 122 1.85 13.21 1.90
CA SER A 122 2.53 14.34 1.27
C SER A 122 2.98 15.35 2.35
N PRO A 123 4.27 15.71 2.42
CA PRO A 123 4.74 16.69 3.41
C PRO A 123 4.33 18.14 3.07
N SER A 124 3.77 18.38 1.88
CA SER A 124 3.17 19.69 1.58
C SER A 124 1.80 19.90 2.23
N LEU A 125 1.29 18.89 2.94
CA LEU A 125 0.01 18.88 3.62
C LEU A 125 0.21 18.55 5.10
N SER A 126 -0.57 19.18 5.97
CA SER A 126 -0.67 18.75 7.37
C SER A 126 -1.22 17.32 7.45
N LEU A 127 -1.04 16.68 8.61
CA LEU A 127 -1.64 15.35 8.85
C LEU A 127 -3.15 15.37 8.63
N MET A 128 -3.85 16.38 9.17
CA MET A 128 -5.30 16.51 9.00
C MET A 128 -5.72 16.62 7.53
N GLN A 129 -4.98 17.39 6.73
CA GLN A 129 -5.25 17.51 5.30
C GLN A 129 -5.00 16.20 4.55
N ASN A 130 -3.94 15.46 4.89
CA ASN A 130 -3.69 14.13 4.33
C ASN A 130 -4.84 13.17 4.66
N SER A 131 -5.32 13.15 5.91
CA SER A 131 -6.44 12.30 6.31
C SER A 131 -7.74 12.65 5.59
N GLN A 132 -8.06 13.95 5.47
CA GLN A 132 -9.23 14.42 4.71
C GLN A 132 -9.14 14.05 3.23
N LEU A 133 -7.94 14.18 2.63
CA LEU A 133 -7.71 13.81 1.24
C LEU A 133 -7.85 12.30 1.02
N ALA A 134 -7.33 11.48 1.95
CA ALA A 134 -7.45 10.03 1.90
C ALA A 134 -8.91 9.58 2.06
N GLU A 135 -9.66 10.19 2.97
CA GLU A 135 -11.09 9.93 3.14
C GLU A 135 -11.86 10.30 1.86
N PHE A 136 -11.63 11.50 1.31
CA PHE A 136 -12.21 11.93 0.04
C PHE A 136 -11.95 10.91 -1.09
N CYS A 137 -10.69 10.47 -1.27
CA CYS A 137 -10.34 9.50 -2.31
C CYS A 137 -11.00 8.14 -2.05
N SER A 138 -11.00 7.67 -0.81
CA SER A 138 -11.61 6.38 -0.42
C SER A 138 -13.13 6.39 -0.65
N GLN A 139 -13.80 7.50 -0.34
CA GLN A 139 -15.23 7.68 -0.63
C GLN A 139 -15.53 7.64 -2.13
N LYS A 140 -14.67 8.20 -2.98
CA LYS A 140 -14.83 8.10 -4.45
C LYS A 140 -14.72 6.67 -4.96
N LEU A 141 -13.74 5.90 -4.45
CA LEU A 141 -13.56 4.48 -4.78
C LEU A 141 -14.73 3.61 -4.26
N ALA A 142 -15.32 3.97 -3.12
CA ALA A 142 -16.49 3.30 -2.54
C ALA A 142 -17.84 3.73 -3.14
N SER A 143 -17.89 4.83 -3.90
CA SER A 143 -19.12 5.38 -4.47
C SER A 143 -19.72 4.52 -5.59
N ASP A 144 -20.95 4.82 -6.02
CA ASP A 144 -21.58 4.17 -7.18
C ASP A 144 -20.88 4.52 -8.51
N ASN A 145 -20.19 5.66 -8.57
CA ASN A 145 -19.44 6.10 -9.76
C ASN A 145 -17.97 5.64 -9.74
N PHE A 146 -17.64 4.60 -8.98
CA PHE A 146 -16.26 4.15 -8.79
C PHE A 146 -15.55 3.82 -10.11
N VAL A 147 -16.26 3.30 -11.11
CA VAL A 147 -15.69 2.97 -12.43
C VAL A 147 -15.10 4.21 -13.10
N TRP A 148 -15.78 5.36 -13.02
CA TRP A 148 -15.27 6.62 -13.55
C TRP A 148 -14.06 7.13 -12.77
N TRP A 149 -14.06 6.98 -11.43
CA TRP A 149 -12.91 7.37 -10.63
C TRP A 149 -11.68 6.49 -10.90
N LEU A 150 -11.87 5.17 -11.02
CA LEU A 150 -10.81 4.23 -11.39
C LEU A 150 -10.24 4.54 -12.78
N SER A 151 -11.07 4.87 -13.78
CA SER A 151 -10.57 5.22 -15.11
C SER A 151 -9.76 6.53 -15.11
N ASN A 152 -10.06 7.44 -14.18
CA ASN A 152 -9.41 8.74 -14.07
C ASN A 152 -8.24 8.81 -13.07
N MET A 153 -7.98 7.74 -12.32
CA MET A 153 -6.86 7.68 -11.37
C MET A 153 -5.49 7.60 -12.06
N TYR A 154 -5.46 7.14 -13.32
CA TYR A 154 -4.23 7.05 -14.09
C TYR A 154 -3.72 8.44 -14.48
N GLY A 155 -2.40 8.58 -14.44
CA GLY A 155 -1.70 9.81 -14.79
C GLY A 155 -0.71 10.23 -13.71
N ASN A 156 0.27 11.06 -14.11
CA ASN A 156 1.33 11.53 -13.23
C ASN A 156 1.15 13.01 -12.85
N THR A 157 0.01 13.62 -13.15
CA THR A 157 -0.26 15.03 -12.85
C THR A 157 -1.56 15.20 -12.04
N PRO A 158 -1.62 16.15 -11.11
CA PRO A 158 -0.56 17.11 -10.74
C PRO A 158 0.54 16.47 -9.88
N LEU A 159 1.74 17.06 -9.88
CA LEU A 159 2.87 16.63 -9.05
C LEU A 159 2.92 17.36 -7.71
N SER A 160 2.31 18.54 -7.59
CA SER A 160 2.30 19.34 -6.36
C SER A 160 0.87 19.65 -5.94
N TRP A 161 0.65 19.76 -4.63
CA TRP A 161 -0.63 20.23 -4.10
C TRP A 161 -0.85 21.72 -4.39
N SER A 162 -2.10 22.08 -4.67
CA SER A 162 -2.59 23.45 -4.68
C SER A 162 -4.05 23.47 -4.21
N GLU A 163 -4.48 24.53 -3.54
CA GLU A 163 -5.89 24.71 -3.16
C GLU A 163 -6.79 24.89 -4.39
N ASP A 164 -6.24 25.35 -5.52
CA ASP A 164 -6.99 25.55 -6.78
C ASP A 164 -7.17 24.27 -7.61
N LEU A 165 -6.65 23.13 -7.15
CA LEU A 165 -6.82 21.86 -7.85
C LEU A 165 -8.31 21.51 -7.97
N THR A 166 -8.71 21.12 -9.18
CA THR A 166 -10.03 20.56 -9.44
C THR A 166 -10.25 19.28 -8.64
N GLU A 167 -11.50 18.87 -8.47
CA GLU A 167 -11.85 17.64 -7.75
C GLU A 167 -11.09 16.40 -8.29
N LEU A 168 -10.99 16.30 -9.62
CA LEU A 168 -10.28 15.21 -10.27
C LEU A 168 -8.76 15.28 -10.02
N GLU A 169 -8.17 16.47 -10.08
CA GLU A 169 -6.74 16.65 -9.81
C GLU A 169 -6.39 16.36 -8.36
N ARG A 170 -7.25 16.75 -7.41
CA ARG A 170 -7.13 16.38 -5.98
C ARG A 170 -7.17 14.87 -5.81
N PHE A 171 -8.13 14.21 -6.45
CA PHE A 171 -8.23 12.74 -6.43
C PHE A 171 -6.95 12.09 -6.97
N ARG A 172 -6.48 12.50 -8.16
CA ARG A 172 -5.28 11.91 -8.76
C ARG A 172 -4.02 12.18 -7.96
N PHE A 173 -3.88 13.38 -7.40
CA PHE A 173 -2.79 13.71 -6.47
C PHE A 173 -2.81 12.79 -5.25
N GLY A 174 -3.98 12.61 -4.62
CA GLY A 174 -4.15 11.72 -3.47
C GLY A 174 -3.75 10.28 -3.81
N ILE A 175 -4.29 9.72 -4.91
CA ILE A 175 -3.92 8.36 -5.36
C ILE A 175 -2.40 8.25 -5.55
N ASN A 176 -1.77 9.20 -6.24
CA ASN A 176 -0.32 9.18 -6.46
C ASN A 176 0.49 9.30 -5.16
N SER A 177 0.09 10.18 -4.24
CA SER A 177 0.76 10.35 -2.95
C SER A 177 0.65 9.09 -2.10
N PHE A 178 -0.55 8.56 -1.91
CA PHE A 178 -0.79 7.46 -0.98
C PHE A 178 -0.34 6.11 -1.52
N THR A 179 -0.28 5.93 -2.84
CA THR A 179 0.00 4.61 -3.43
C THR A 179 1.25 4.53 -4.29
N ARG A 180 1.89 5.64 -4.65
CA ARG A 180 2.99 5.62 -5.63
C ARG A 180 4.23 6.42 -5.22
N MET A 181 4.15 7.24 -4.17
CA MET A 181 5.23 8.13 -3.76
C MET A 181 6.46 7.39 -3.24
N ARG A 182 7.65 7.89 -3.61
CA ARG A 182 8.94 7.48 -3.06
C ARG A 182 9.78 8.71 -2.76
N MET A 183 10.07 9.46 -3.82
CA MET A 183 10.91 10.64 -3.80
C MET A 183 10.10 11.90 -4.09
N LEU A 184 10.67 13.04 -3.71
CA LEU A 184 10.20 14.38 -4.04
C LEU A 184 11.24 15.13 -4.88
N ALA A 185 10.77 15.90 -5.85
CA ALA A 185 11.55 16.93 -6.55
C ALA A 185 11.09 18.31 -6.04
N GLY A 186 11.86 18.91 -5.13
CA GLY A 186 11.40 20.08 -4.36
C GLY A 186 10.25 19.69 -3.42
N SER A 187 9.10 20.36 -3.56
CA SER A 187 7.85 20.03 -2.84
C SER A 187 6.90 19.11 -3.62
N GLY A 188 7.22 18.79 -4.87
CA GLY A 188 6.39 17.94 -5.73
C GLY A 188 6.81 16.47 -5.69
N LEU A 189 5.87 15.59 -6.02
CA LEU A 189 6.07 14.15 -6.19
C LEU A 189 7.06 13.88 -7.33
N ASP A 190 7.98 12.93 -7.14
CA ASP A 190 8.63 12.23 -8.24
C ASP A 190 8.03 10.83 -8.38
N LEU A 191 7.45 10.57 -9.55
CA LEU A 191 6.76 9.30 -9.86
C LEU A 191 7.53 8.44 -10.86
N ARG A 192 8.82 8.75 -11.09
CA ARG A 192 9.65 8.07 -12.10
C ARG A 192 10.76 7.26 -11.47
N PHE A 193 11.42 7.79 -10.45
CA PHE A 193 12.52 7.12 -9.77
C PHE A 193 12.01 5.98 -8.87
N LYS A 194 12.60 4.78 -9.03
CA LYS A 194 12.23 3.57 -8.29
C LYS A 194 13.41 2.94 -7.52
N GLY A 195 14.57 3.59 -7.52
CA GLY A 195 15.81 3.04 -6.96
C GLY A 195 15.96 3.22 -5.45
N THR A 196 17.16 2.93 -4.95
CA THR A 196 17.57 3.15 -3.56
C THR A 196 17.84 4.64 -3.29
N ILE A 197 17.98 5.03 -2.02
CA ILE A 197 18.33 6.42 -1.66
C ILE A 197 19.72 6.80 -2.22
N GLU A 198 20.68 5.89 -2.18
CA GLU A 198 22.07 6.12 -2.59
C GLU A 198 22.21 6.32 -4.10
N SER A 199 21.32 5.72 -4.88
CA SER A 199 21.30 5.83 -6.34
C SER A 199 20.47 7.02 -6.84
N ALA A 200 19.87 7.79 -5.94
CA ALA A 200 18.99 8.90 -6.28
C ALA A 200 19.77 10.08 -6.90
N PRO A 201 19.24 10.70 -7.97
CA PRO A 201 19.73 12.00 -8.43
C PRO A 201 19.74 13.03 -7.29
N ALA A 202 20.76 13.90 -7.26
CA ALA A 202 20.99 14.84 -6.15
C ALA A 202 19.84 15.86 -5.89
N HIS A 203 18.93 16.04 -6.85
CA HIS A 203 17.76 16.92 -6.69
C HIS A 203 16.53 16.19 -6.10
N LEU A 204 16.61 14.86 -5.96
CA LEU A 204 15.56 14.05 -5.36
C LEU A 204 15.87 13.78 -3.89
N ARG A 205 14.82 13.73 -3.08
CA ARG A 205 14.90 13.43 -1.66
C ARG A 205 13.77 12.49 -1.25
N PRO A 206 13.97 11.56 -0.31
CA PRO A 206 12.89 10.73 0.21
C PRO A 206 11.79 11.60 0.82
N TRP A 207 10.54 11.22 0.60
CA TRP A 207 9.39 12.04 1.03
C TRP A 207 9.36 12.34 2.53
N PHE A 208 9.93 11.45 3.34
CA PHE A 208 9.97 11.52 4.80
C PHE A 208 11.19 12.26 5.38
N VAL A 209 12.08 12.81 4.53
CA VAL A 209 13.17 13.68 5.01
C VAL A 209 12.63 15.06 5.41
N GLU A 210 11.53 15.50 4.79
CA GLU A 210 10.82 16.69 5.25
C GLU A 210 10.14 16.43 6.59
N ASN A 211 9.97 17.49 7.39
CA ASN A 211 9.40 17.35 8.72
C ASN A 211 7.93 16.92 8.63
N ILE A 212 7.65 15.65 8.93
CA ILE A 212 6.30 15.14 9.10
C ILE A 212 5.75 15.72 10.41
N GLU A 213 4.76 16.60 10.27
CA GLU A 213 4.11 17.25 11.41
C GLU A 213 3.42 16.23 12.34
N GLY A 214 3.55 16.47 13.64
CA GLY A 214 2.91 15.66 14.67
C GLY A 214 3.82 14.59 15.30
N SER A 215 3.22 13.82 16.20
CA SER A 215 3.89 12.79 17.02
C SER A 215 3.64 11.36 16.54
N LYS A 216 2.79 11.15 15.53
CA LYS A 216 2.48 9.82 15.01
C LYS A 216 3.60 9.31 14.09
N VAL A 217 3.89 8.03 14.18
CA VAL A 217 4.84 7.34 13.28
C VAL A 217 4.10 6.82 12.06
N VAL A 218 4.61 7.09 10.86
CA VAL A 218 4.02 6.60 9.60
C VAL A 218 4.63 5.26 9.23
N ILE A 219 3.80 4.23 9.12
CA ILE A 219 4.19 2.88 8.70
C ILE A 219 3.72 2.66 7.27
N PHE A 220 4.64 2.27 6.38
CA PHE A 220 4.37 2.15 4.95
C PHE A 220 5.11 0.99 4.28
N GLY A 221 4.71 0.69 3.05
CA GLY A 221 5.20 -0.38 2.18
C GLY A 221 5.78 0.16 0.88
N HIS A 222 5.44 -0.46 -0.27
CA HIS A 222 5.66 -0.03 -1.66
C HIS A 222 7.10 0.10 -2.16
N TRP A 223 8.02 0.56 -1.31
CA TRP A 223 9.37 0.93 -1.68
C TRP A 223 10.38 -0.17 -1.34
N SER A 224 10.21 -1.35 -1.92
CA SER A 224 11.15 -2.49 -1.77
C SER A 224 12.63 -2.15 -1.98
N ALA A 225 12.95 -1.20 -2.87
CA ALA A 225 14.34 -0.74 -3.06
C ALA A 225 14.92 0.03 -1.85
N LEU A 226 14.06 0.63 -1.00
CA LEU A 226 14.47 1.16 0.31
C LEU A 226 14.71 0.01 1.31
N GLY A 227 13.92 -1.06 1.21
CA GLY A 227 13.93 -2.17 2.15
C GLY A 227 13.40 -1.78 3.53
N LEU A 228 13.84 -2.51 4.55
CA LEU A 228 13.49 -2.20 5.94
C LEU A 228 14.18 -0.88 6.34
N PHE A 229 13.37 0.13 6.67
CA PHE A 229 13.84 1.40 7.19
C PHE A 229 13.07 1.76 8.46
N PHE A 230 13.77 2.28 9.47
CA PHE A 230 13.18 2.59 10.77
C PHE A 230 13.83 3.86 11.33
N ASN A 231 13.03 4.89 11.61
CA ASN A 231 13.44 6.03 12.43
C ASN A 231 12.29 6.49 13.34
N GLU A 232 12.45 7.63 14.00
CA GLU A 232 11.46 8.21 14.92
C GLU A 232 10.17 8.73 14.25
N LYS A 233 10.13 8.80 12.92
CA LYS A 233 9.00 9.33 12.15
C LYS A 233 8.35 8.30 11.24
N VAL A 234 9.12 7.36 10.69
CA VAL A 234 8.65 6.40 9.70
C VAL A 234 9.21 5.01 9.87
N ILE A 235 8.43 4.02 9.46
CA ILE A 235 8.81 2.60 9.39
C ILE A 235 8.41 2.07 8.02
N ALA A 236 9.38 1.67 7.20
CA ALA A 236 9.16 1.02 5.91
C ALA A 236 9.23 -0.50 6.10
N LEU A 237 8.17 -1.21 5.69
CA LEU A 237 8.03 -2.66 5.88
C LEU A 237 8.12 -3.47 4.58
N ASP A 238 8.17 -2.81 3.41
CA ASP A 238 8.38 -3.50 2.14
C ASP A 238 9.85 -3.96 2.04
N THR A 239 10.07 -5.20 2.47
CA THR A 239 11.35 -5.90 2.37
C THR A 239 11.43 -6.81 1.14
N GLY A 240 10.58 -6.58 0.14
CA GLY A 240 10.65 -7.22 -1.16
C GLY A 240 10.46 -8.73 -1.12
N CYS A 241 9.46 -9.22 -0.39
CA CYS A 241 9.16 -10.66 -0.28
C CYS A 241 9.11 -11.34 -1.65
N ILE A 242 8.34 -10.77 -2.59
CA ILE A 242 8.20 -11.33 -3.93
C ILE A 242 9.52 -11.36 -4.73
N TRP A 243 10.48 -10.50 -4.39
CA TRP A 243 11.78 -10.39 -5.04
C TRP A 243 12.83 -11.32 -4.43
N GLY A 244 12.41 -12.27 -3.60
CA GLY A 244 13.31 -13.17 -2.87
C GLY A 244 13.85 -12.57 -1.57
N GLY A 245 13.31 -11.44 -1.13
CA GLY A 245 13.63 -10.82 0.16
C GLY A 245 12.87 -11.49 1.31
N GLN A 246 12.24 -10.67 2.14
CA GLN A 246 11.47 -11.15 3.31
C GLN A 246 10.08 -10.52 3.34
N LEU A 247 9.12 -11.19 3.95
CA LEU A 247 7.89 -10.57 4.43
C LEU A 247 8.09 -10.14 5.88
N THR A 248 7.83 -8.87 6.18
CA THR A 248 8.13 -8.27 7.50
C THR A 248 6.87 -7.84 8.22
N ALA A 249 6.80 -8.15 9.51
CA ALA A 249 5.84 -7.63 10.46
C ALA A 249 6.52 -6.84 11.58
N ILE A 250 5.81 -5.87 12.14
CA ILE A 250 6.16 -5.20 13.40
C ILE A 250 5.02 -5.28 14.41
N CYS A 251 5.34 -5.57 15.67
CA CYS A 251 4.41 -5.46 16.80
C CYS A 251 4.44 -4.04 17.36
N LEU A 252 3.30 -3.35 17.36
CA LEU A 252 3.20 -1.93 17.71
C LEU A 252 3.40 -1.66 19.21
N GLU A 253 3.16 -2.64 20.07
CA GLU A 253 3.32 -2.49 21.52
C GLU A 253 4.77 -2.44 21.97
N ASN A 254 5.68 -3.10 21.24
CA ASN A 254 7.07 -3.29 21.67
C ASN A 254 8.11 -3.08 20.55
N ASN A 255 7.68 -2.65 19.35
CA ASN A 255 8.50 -2.47 18.16
C ASN A 255 9.30 -3.70 17.73
N ARG A 256 8.88 -4.90 18.14
CA ARG A 256 9.56 -6.14 17.76
C ARG A 256 9.25 -6.47 16.29
N LEU A 257 10.31 -6.70 15.53
CA LEU A 257 10.24 -7.15 14.14
C LEU A 257 10.17 -8.67 14.05
N PHE A 258 9.41 -9.15 13.07
CA PHE A 258 9.31 -10.55 12.70
C PHE A 258 9.46 -10.63 11.19
N GLN A 259 10.30 -11.54 10.70
CA GLN A 259 10.55 -11.67 9.28
C GLN A 259 10.46 -13.13 8.87
N CYS A 260 9.80 -13.37 7.74
CA CYS A 260 9.73 -14.66 7.08
C CYS A 260 10.45 -14.54 5.72
N PRO A 261 11.51 -15.32 5.45
CA PRO A 261 12.17 -15.30 4.16
C PRO A 261 11.27 -15.85 3.06
N ALA A 262 11.39 -15.30 1.85
CA ALA A 262 10.70 -15.81 0.69
C ALA A 262 11.14 -17.25 0.38
N GLN A 263 10.18 -18.12 0.08
CA GLN A 263 10.45 -19.51 -0.34
C GLN A 263 10.95 -19.56 -1.78
N SER A 264 10.58 -18.58 -2.60
CA SER A 264 11.08 -18.36 -3.96
C SER A 264 10.94 -16.88 -4.35
N GLY A 265 11.80 -16.38 -5.25
CA GLY A 265 11.72 -15.01 -5.76
C GLY A 265 11.35 -14.99 -7.24
N VAL A 266 10.50 -14.04 -7.65
CA VAL A 266 10.32 -13.70 -9.06
C VAL A 266 11.58 -12.96 -9.50
N GLY A 267 12.25 -13.43 -10.56
CA GLY A 267 13.48 -12.79 -11.04
C GLY A 267 13.28 -11.28 -11.24
N VAL A 268 14.25 -10.47 -10.81
CA VAL A 268 14.22 -9.01 -10.97
C VAL A 268 14.19 -8.70 -12.47
N VAL A 269 13.00 -8.53 -13.03
CA VAL A 269 12.86 -7.94 -14.35
C VAL A 269 13.04 -6.44 -14.13
N ALA A 270 14.18 -5.91 -14.57
CA ALA A 270 14.40 -4.47 -14.58
C ALA A 270 13.25 -3.81 -15.36
N GLU A 271 12.37 -3.08 -14.66
CA GLU A 271 11.39 -2.16 -15.26
C GLU A 271 12.04 -0.83 -15.63
#